data_AF-A0A7L0W021-F1
#
_entry.id   AF-A0A7L0W021-F1
#
_cell.length_a   1.000
_cell.length_b   1.000
_cell.length_c   1.000
_cell.angle_alpha   90.00
_cell.angle_beta   90.00
_cell.angle_gamma   90.00
#
_symmetry.space_group_name_H-M   'P 1'
#
loop_
_entity.id
_entity.type
_entity.pdbx_description
1 polymer ?
#
loop_
_entity_poly.entity_id
_entity_poly.type
_entity_poly.pdbx_seq_one_letter_code
_entity_poly.pdbx_strand_id
1 'polypeptide(L)'
;QIRQDDTSASINLLTRVTGIGPAAARKFVEEGVKTLEDLRRNEHKLTHHQRIGLKYFEDFEKRIPREEMLQMQEIVLKEIKNLDTNYIATVCGSFRRGAESSGDMDVLVTHPTFTSESSKQSKLLHQVIEQLEKVGFVTDVLSKGDTKFMGVCQLPNKEDGTSYPHRRIDIRLIPKDQYYCGVLYFTGSDIFNKNMRTHALEMGFTINEYTIRPLGVTGVAGEALPVECEKDIFDYIQWNYREPEDRSE
;
A
#
# COMPACT_ATOMS: atom_id res chain seq x y z
N GLN A 1 8.13 -32.61 -19.43
CA GLN A 1 8.58 -31.66 -18.38
C GLN A 1 8.85 -30.26 -18.92
N ILE A 2 9.51 -30.08 -20.08
CA ILE A 2 9.86 -28.75 -20.65
C ILE A 2 8.64 -27.80 -20.83
N ARG A 3 7.51 -28.26 -21.39
CA ARG A 3 6.32 -27.39 -21.61
C ARG A 3 5.66 -26.85 -20.34
N GLN A 4 5.74 -27.59 -19.22
CA GLN A 4 5.17 -27.13 -17.95
C GLN A 4 6.04 -26.03 -17.33
N ASP A 5 7.35 -26.13 -17.51
CA ASP A 5 8.32 -25.17 -17.01
C ASP A 5 8.22 -23.83 -17.77
N ASP A 6 8.08 -23.88 -19.10
CA ASP A 6 7.86 -22.68 -19.94
C ASP A 6 6.55 -21.95 -19.60
N THR A 7 5.50 -22.70 -19.29
CA THR A 7 4.19 -22.15 -18.90
C THR A 7 4.27 -21.49 -17.53
N SER A 8 4.92 -22.15 -16.57
CA SER A 8 5.16 -21.61 -15.23
C SER A 8 6.01 -20.33 -15.30
N ALA A 9 7.10 -20.35 -16.06
CA ALA A 9 7.97 -19.20 -16.26
C ALA A 9 7.23 -18.00 -16.89
N SER A 10 6.39 -18.26 -17.89
CA SER A 10 5.56 -17.23 -18.52
C SER A 10 4.57 -16.63 -17.53
N ILE A 11 3.86 -17.47 -16.75
CA ILE A 11 2.92 -17.00 -15.73
C ILE A 11 3.65 -16.13 -14.71
N ASN A 12 4.79 -16.59 -14.19
CA ASN A 12 5.59 -15.87 -13.20
C ASN A 12 6.07 -14.51 -13.74
N LEU A 13 6.52 -14.46 -15.00
CA LEU A 13 6.91 -13.21 -15.65
C LEU A 13 5.74 -12.23 -15.73
N LEU A 14 4.59 -12.67 -16.25
CA LEU A 14 3.44 -11.78 -16.43
C LEU A 14 2.87 -11.30 -15.10
N THR A 15 2.93 -12.11 -14.04
CA THR A 15 2.49 -11.69 -12.70
C THR A 15 3.35 -10.59 -12.07
N ARG A 16 4.56 -10.33 -12.58
CA ARG A 16 5.38 -9.19 -12.14
C ARG A 16 4.81 -7.85 -12.63
N VAL A 17 4.00 -7.86 -13.69
CA VAL A 17 3.30 -6.65 -14.15
C VAL A 17 2.14 -6.36 -13.19
N THR A 18 2.21 -5.23 -12.48
CA THR A 18 1.14 -4.87 -11.54
C THR A 18 -0.23 -4.79 -12.23
N GLY A 19 -1.24 -5.37 -11.59
CA GLY A 19 -2.58 -5.55 -12.18
C GLY A 19 -2.79 -6.89 -12.90
N ILE A 20 -1.73 -7.69 -13.11
CA ILE A 20 -1.84 -9.07 -13.62
C ILE A 20 -1.65 -10.05 -12.46
N GLY A 21 -2.76 -10.61 -11.95
CA GLY A 21 -2.71 -11.73 -11.00
C GLY A 21 -2.58 -13.10 -11.67
N PRO A 22 -2.38 -14.20 -10.91
CA PRO A 22 -2.17 -15.55 -11.46
C PRO A 22 -3.26 -16.02 -12.43
N ALA A 23 -4.52 -15.63 -12.19
CA ALA A 23 -5.64 -15.98 -13.08
C ALA A 23 -5.54 -15.25 -14.43
N ALA A 24 -5.24 -13.94 -14.42
CA ALA A 24 -5.07 -13.17 -15.64
C ALA A 24 -3.83 -13.62 -16.43
N ALA A 25 -2.71 -13.89 -15.73
CA ALA A 25 -1.50 -14.43 -16.34
C ALA A 25 -1.75 -15.77 -17.03
N ARG A 26 -2.45 -16.71 -16.39
CA ARG A 26 -2.84 -17.99 -17.02
C ARG A 26 -3.66 -17.78 -18.30
N LYS A 27 -4.67 -16.91 -18.23
CA LYS A 27 -5.50 -16.56 -19.38
C LYS A 27 -4.67 -15.99 -20.55
N PHE A 28 -3.75 -15.07 -20.26
CA PHE A 28 -2.85 -14.54 -21.29
C PHE A 28 -1.99 -15.62 -21.93
N VAL A 29 -1.42 -16.52 -21.13
CA VAL A 29 -0.59 -17.62 -21.63
C VAL A 29 -1.38 -18.61 -22.49
N GLU A 30 -2.64 -18.89 -22.14
CA GLU A 30 -3.58 -19.69 -22.94
C GLU A 30 -3.91 -19.01 -24.28
N GLU A 31 -3.98 -17.68 -24.31
CA GLU A 31 -4.14 -16.87 -25.52
C GLU A 31 -2.83 -16.65 -26.29
N GLY A 32 -1.72 -17.26 -25.87
CA GLY A 32 -0.42 -17.17 -26.53
C GLY A 32 0.43 -15.94 -26.16
N VAL A 33 -0.03 -15.11 -25.22
CA VAL A 33 0.71 -13.94 -24.69
C VAL A 33 1.61 -14.43 -23.56
N LYS A 34 2.93 -14.49 -23.80
CA LYS A 34 3.89 -15.09 -22.84
C LYS A 34 5.05 -14.18 -22.46
N THR A 35 5.25 -13.09 -23.20
CA THR A 35 6.33 -12.13 -22.99
C THR A 35 5.78 -10.71 -22.77
N LEU A 36 6.63 -9.80 -22.27
CA LEU A 36 6.27 -8.38 -22.17
C LEU A 36 5.99 -7.75 -23.54
N GLU A 37 6.70 -8.21 -24.57
CA GLU A 37 6.49 -7.75 -25.94
C GLU A 37 5.12 -8.19 -26.49
N ASP A 38 4.68 -9.41 -26.15
CA ASP A 38 3.32 -9.86 -26.48
C ASP A 38 2.27 -9.00 -25.79
N LEU A 39 2.48 -8.61 -24.53
CA LEU A 39 1.58 -7.70 -23.81
C LEU A 39 1.51 -6.33 -24.52
N ARG A 40 2.65 -5.77 -24.95
CA ARG A 40 2.71 -4.49 -25.69
C ARG A 40 1.91 -4.55 -26.98
N ARG A 41 2.04 -5.65 -27.74
CA ARG A 41 1.26 -5.89 -28.97
C ARG A 41 -0.23 -6.09 -28.71
N ASN A 42 -0.60 -6.48 -27.49
CA ASN A 42 -1.97 -6.77 -27.08
C ASN A 42 -2.50 -5.74 -26.05
N GLU A 43 -2.00 -4.50 -26.05
CA GLU A 43 -2.40 -3.46 -25.08
C GLU A 43 -3.93 -3.23 -24.99
N HIS A 44 -4.64 -3.42 -26.11
CA HIS A 44 -6.10 -3.31 -26.17
C HIS A 44 -6.82 -4.31 -25.26
N LYS A 45 -6.21 -5.47 -24.96
CA LYS A 45 -6.75 -6.49 -24.03
C LYS A 45 -6.49 -6.17 -22.56
N LEU A 46 -5.59 -5.24 -22.27
CA LEU A 46 -5.17 -4.91 -20.92
C LEU A 46 -6.16 -3.95 -20.27
N THR A 47 -6.41 -4.13 -18.97
CA THR A 47 -7.12 -3.14 -18.16
C THR A 47 -6.27 -1.88 -17.97
N HIS A 48 -6.87 -0.78 -17.50
CA HIS A 48 -6.12 0.46 -17.25
C HIS A 48 -4.92 0.25 -16.31
N HIS A 49 -5.12 -0.45 -15.19
CA HIS A 49 -4.05 -0.80 -14.25
C HIS A 49 -2.95 -1.61 -14.95
N GLN A 50 -3.30 -2.64 -15.72
CA GLN A 50 -2.33 -3.47 -16.42
C GLN A 50 -1.50 -2.69 -17.46
N ARG A 51 -2.12 -1.73 -18.16
CA ARG A 51 -1.40 -0.85 -19.11
C ARG A 51 -0.36 0.01 -18.39
N ILE A 52 -0.73 0.64 -17.27
CA ILE A 52 0.22 1.42 -16.48
C ILE A 52 1.31 0.53 -15.88
N GLY A 53 0.94 -0.67 -15.40
CA GLY A 53 1.89 -1.66 -14.90
C GLY A 53 2.88 -2.11 -15.95
N LEU A 54 2.46 -2.24 -17.21
CA LEU A 54 3.34 -2.56 -18.33
C LEU A 54 4.21 -1.35 -18.73
N LYS A 55 3.63 -0.14 -18.76
CA LYS A 55 4.32 1.12 -19.07
C LYS A 55 5.53 1.35 -18.16
N TYR A 56 5.38 1.10 -16.86
CA TYR A 56 6.41 1.33 -15.85
C TYR A 56 7.03 0.05 -15.29
N PHE A 57 6.94 -1.07 -16.02
CA PHE A 57 7.40 -2.38 -15.55
C PHE A 57 8.82 -2.33 -14.99
N GLU A 58 9.78 -1.79 -15.76
CA GLU A 58 11.19 -1.73 -15.37
C GLU A 58 11.44 -0.75 -14.20
N ASP A 59 10.64 0.32 -14.09
CA ASP A 59 10.77 1.30 -13.01
C ASP A 59 10.23 0.75 -11.69
N PHE A 60 9.13 -0.01 -11.72
CA PHE A 60 8.53 -0.64 -10.54
C PHE A 60 9.37 -1.79 -9.97
N GLU A 61 10.32 -2.33 -10.71
CA GLU A 61 11.28 -3.32 -10.21
C GLU A 61 12.49 -2.70 -9.50
N LYS A 62 12.72 -1.40 -9.69
CA LYS A 62 13.81 -0.70 -9.02
C LYS A 62 13.41 -0.36 -7.59
N ARG A 63 14.28 -0.72 -6.64
CA ARG A 63 14.18 -0.28 -5.25
C ARG A 63 14.32 1.26 -5.16
N ILE A 64 13.74 1.82 -4.11
CA ILE A 64 13.77 3.24 -3.77
C ILE A 64 14.74 3.42 -2.61
N PRO A 65 15.90 4.09 -2.77
CA PRO A 65 16.80 4.38 -1.67
C PRO A 65 16.11 5.20 -0.58
N ARG A 66 16.52 5.01 0.69
CA ARG A 66 15.93 5.74 1.83
C ARG A 66 16.06 7.26 1.69
N GLU A 67 17.14 7.76 1.09
CA GLU A 67 17.32 9.18 0.79
C GLU A 67 16.24 9.70 -0.17
N GLU A 68 15.93 8.94 -1.23
CA GLU A 68 14.84 9.27 -2.16
C GLU A 68 13.49 9.25 -1.44
N MET A 69 13.25 8.26 -0.57
CA MET A 69 12.03 8.19 0.25
C MET A 69 11.87 9.40 1.19
N LEU A 70 12.96 9.94 1.75
CA LEU A 70 12.92 11.16 2.58
C LEU A 70 12.51 12.39 1.76
N GLN A 71 13.01 12.52 0.52
CA GLN A 71 12.61 13.59 -0.39
C GLN A 71 11.11 13.47 -0.76
N MET A 72 10.64 12.25 -1.06
CA MET A 72 9.24 11.97 -1.34
C MET A 72 8.36 12.28 -0.12
N GLN A 73 8.80 11.89 1.08
CA GLN A 73 8.13 12.21 2.35
C GLN A 73 7.98 13.73 2.52
N GLU A 74 9.05 14.50 2.31
CA GLU A 74 9.00 15.96 2.47
C GLU A 74 7.93 16.59 1.57
N ILE A 75 7.87 16.20 0.29
CA ILE A 75 6.86 16.69 -0.66
C ILE A 75 5.46 16.32 -0.17
N VAL A 76 5.20 15.04 0.12
CA VAL A 76 3.87 14.57 0.52
C VAL A 76 3.38 15.28 1.79
N LEU A 77 4.22 15.37 2.82
CA LEU A 77 3.84 16.00 4.08
C LEU A 77 3.60 17.51 3.90
N LYS A 78 4.46 18.19 3.13
CA LYS A 78 4.32 19.61 2.83
C LYS A 78 3.01 19.90 2.08
N GLU A 79 2.73 19.15 1.01
CA GLU A 79 1.57 19.40 0.17
C GLU A 79 0.25 19.05 0.86
N ILE A 80 0.22 17.97 1.66
CA ILE A 80 -0.95 17.64 2.49
C ILE A 80 -1.18 18.73 3.55
N LYS A 81 -0.12 19.24 4.19
CA LYS A 81 -0.23 20.32 5.18
C LYS A 81 -0.69 21.64 4.56
N ASN A 82 -0.26 21.94 3.33
CA ASN A 82 -0.70 23.12 2.58
C ASN A 82 -2.19 23.05 2.20
N LEU A 83 -2.71 21.84 1.98
CA LEU A 83 -4.12 21.62 1.69
C LEU A 83 -5.01 21.88 2.91
N ASP A 84 -4.71 21.24 4.03
CA ASP A 84 -5.34 21.50 5.33
C ASP A 84 -4.40 21.05 6.47
N THR A 85 -4.11 21.96 7.40
CA THR A 85 -3.25 21.69 8.57
C THR A 85 -3.80 20.64 9.53
N ASN A 86 -5.07 20.28 9.40
CA ASN A 86 -5.73 19.25 10.21
C ASN A 86 -5.43 17.82 9.73
N TYR A 87 -4.90 17.65 8.52
CA TYR A 87 -4.43 16.35 8.08
C TYR A 87 -3.20 15.91 8.87
N ILE A 88 -3.13 14.61 9.13
CA ILE A 88 -1.91 13.95 9.59
C ILE A 88 -1.58 12.86 8.57
N ALA A 89 -0.41 13.00 7.93
CA ALA A 89 0.15 12.00 7.04
C ALA A 89 1.33 11.29 7.71
N THR A 90 1.36 9.97 7.63
CA THR A 90 2.44 9.11 8.17
C THR A 90 2.92 8.19 7.06
N VAL A 91 4.21 8.27 6.72
CA VAL A 91 4.82 7.30 5.79
C VAL A 91 5.07 6.00 6.56
N CYS A 92 4.50 4.90 6.05
CA CYS A 92 4.47 3.59 6.69
C CYS A 92 5.35 2.59 5.92
N GLY A 93 4.91 1.34 5.82
CA GLY A 93 5.60 0.28 5.08
C GLY A 93 7.02 0.03 5.56
N SER A 94 7.85 -0.44 4.64
CA SER A 94 9.28 -0.70 4.90
C SER A 94 10.05 0.54 5.36
N PHE A 95 9.62 1.74 4.96
CA PHE A 95 10.26 2.99 5.36
C PHE A 95 10.16 3.22 6.88
N ARG A 96 8.97 3.02 7.46
CA ARG A 96 8.74 3.14 8.91
C ARG A 96 9.44 2.05 9.72
N ARG A 97 9.71 0.89 9.10
CA ARG A 97 10.54 -0.17 9.69
C ARG A 97 12.05 0.06 9.56
N GLY A 98 12.47 1.27 9.17
CA GLY A 98 13.89 1.62 9.11
C GLY A 98 14.65 1.04 7.92
N ALA A 99 13.99 0.49 6.89
CA ALA A 99 14.70 -0.09 5.75
C ALA A 99 15.53 0.96 4.98
N GLU A 100 16.74 0.57 4.57
CA GLU A 100 17.66 1.37 3.75
C GLU A 100 17.16 1.57 2.30
N SER A 101 16.22 0.73 1.88
CA SER A 101 15.47 0.94 0.65
C SER A 101 14.03 0.45 0.82
N SER A 102 13.13 0.91 -0.04
CA SER A 102 11.71 0.53 -0.12
C SER A 102 11.33 0.06 -1.52
N GLY A 103 10.19 -0.63 -1.65
CA GLY A 103 9.66 -1.03 -2.96
C GLY A 103 8.79 0.08 -3.56
N ASP A 104 8.06 0.75 -2.69
CA ASP A 104 7.08 1.78 -2.94
C ASP A 104 6.94 2.71 -1.72
N MET A 105 6.08 3.71 -1.85
CA MET A 105 5.73 4.63 -0.76
C MET A 105 4.32 4.37 -0.26
N ASP A 106 4.21 4.02 1.02
CA ASP A 106 2.95 3.82 1.74
C ASP A 106 2.64 5.04 2.61
N VAL A 107 1.51 5.71 2.41
CA VAL A 107 1.14 6.90 3.18
C VAL A 107 -0.21 6.70 3.85
N LEU A 108 -0.20 6.60 5.18
CA LEU A 108 -1.42 6.64 5.99
C LEU A 108 -1.83 8.10 6.21
N VAL A 109 -3.10 8.42 5.96
CA VAL A 109 -3.65 9.75 6.14
C VAL A 109 -4.83 9.69 7.11
N THR A 110 -4.93 10.66 8.00
CA THR A 110 -6.10 10.88 8.86
C THR A 110 -6.51 12.34 8.82
N HIS A 111 -7.79 12.60 9.11
CA HIS A 111 -8.35 13.94 9.23
C HIS A 111 -9.42 13.93 10.34
N PRO A 112 -9.54 14.96 11.19
CA PRO A 112 -10.46 14.95 12.32
C PRO A 112 -11.94 14.87 11.95
N THR A 113 -12.32 15.22 10.72
CA THR A 113 -13.71 15.08 10.24
C THR A 113 -14.06 13.67 9.77
N PHE A 114 -13.09 12.76 9.70
CA PHE A 114 -13.31 11.35 9.38
C PHE A 114 -12.96 10.48 10.59
N THR A 115 -14.01 9.95 11.23
CA THR A 115 -13.96 9.03 12.37
C THR A 115 -14.83 7.80 12.13
N SER A 116 -14.77 6.80 13.01
CA SER A 116 -15.59 5.58 12.93
C SER A 116 -17.10 5.86 12.85
N GLU A 117 -17.54 6.94 13.49
CA GLU A 117 -18.94 7.36 13.58
C GLU A 117 -19.41 8.20 12.38
N SER A 118 -18.46 8.69 11.58
CA SER A 118 -18.75 9.52 10.42
C SER A 118 -19.02 8.68 9.16
N SER A 119 -19.84 9.18 8.25
CA SER A 119 -19.95 8.59 6.92
C SER A 119 -18.64 8.75 6.14
N LYS A 120 -18.38 7.83 5.20
CA LYS A 120 -17.17 7.86 4.36
C LYS A 120 -16.99 9.23 3.70
N GLN A 121 -15.83 9.85 3.93
CA GLN A 121 -15.48 11.17 3.43
C GLN A 121 -14.59 11.06 2.18
N SER A 122 -15.15 10.59 1.07
CA SER A 122 -14.41 10.38 -0.18
C SER A 122 -13.64 11.61 -0.67
N LYS A 123 -14.22 12.80 -0.47
CA LYS A 123 -13.61 14.09 -0.81
C LYS A 123 -12.26 14.33 -0.13
N LEU A 124 -12.08 13.88 1.11
CA LEU A 124 -10.84 14.11 1.84
C LEU A 124 -9.64 13.45 1.16
N LEU A 125 -9.81 12.20 0.71
CA LEU A 125 -8.74 11.54 -0.03
C LEU A 125 -8.59 12.17 -1.41
N HIS A 126 -9.70 12.49 -2.09
CA HIS A 126 -9.65 13.05 -3.44
C HIS A 126 -8.91 14.37 -3.51
N GLN A 127 -9.11 15.27 -2.54
CA GLN A 127 -8.40 16.54 -2.46
C GLN A 127 -6.89 16.35 -2.25
N VAL A 128 -6.49 15.37 -1.44
CA VAL A 128 -5.06 15.01 -1.27
C VAL A 128 -4.46 14.56 -2.60
N ILE A 129 -5.15 13.67 -3.32
CA ILE A 129 -4.66 13.18 -4.62
C ILE A 129 -4.59 14.33 -5.64
N GLU A 130 -5.63 15.15 -5.74
CA GLU A 130 -5.68 16.29 -6.66
C GLU A 130 -4.55 17.30 -6.40
N GLN A 131 -4.22 17.56 -5.13
CA GLN A 131 -3.09 18.43 -4.78
C GLN A 131 -1.76 17.82 -5.22
N LEU A 132 -1.55 16.51 -5.01
CA LEU A 132 -0.32 15.82 -5.43
C LEU A 132 -0.21 15.70 -6.96
N GLU A 133 -1.32 15.55 -7.68
CA GLU A 133 -1.37 15.62 -9.15
C GLU A 133 -1.04 17.04 -9.65
N LYS A 134 -1.60 18.07 -9.00
CA LYS A 134 -1.39 19.48 -9.36
C LYS A 134 0.07 19.92 -9.27
N VAL A 135 0.83 19.40 -8.30
CA VAL A 135 2.28 19.67 -8.18
C VAL A 135 3.13 18.75 -9.05
N GLY A 136 2.50 17.86 -9.83
CA GLY A 136 3.18 16.89 -10.70
C GLY A 136 3.86 15.74 -9.96
N PHE A 137 3.60 15.56 -8.66
CA PHE A 137 4.19 14.47 -7.89
C PHE A 137 3.49 13.14 -8.20
N VAL A 138 2.15 13.11 -8.24
CA VAL A 138 1.38 11.97 -8.73
C VAL A 138 1.20 12.10 -10.25
N THR A 139 1.60 11.06 -10.99
CA THR A 139 1.66 11.08 -12.46
C THR A 139 0.61 10.19 -13.13
N ASP A 140 0.23 9.08 -12.49
CA ASP A 140 -0.76 8.14 -13.02
C ASP A 140 -1.57 7.49 -11.89
N VAL A 141 -2.80 7.08 -12.19
CA VAL A 141 -3.73 6.47 -11.24
C VAL A 141 -3.98 5.02 -11.62
N LEU A 142 -3.71 4.07 -10.73
CA LEU A 142 -4.08 2.65 -10.93
C LEU A 142 -5.51 2.39 -10.46
N SER A 143 -5.84 2.90 -9.26
CA SER A 143 -7.19 2.85 -8.70
C SER A 143 -7.39 3.98 -7.68
N LYS A 144 -8.60 4.55 -7.63
CA LYS A 144 -8.97 5.63 -6.71
C LYS A 144 -10.36 5.33 -6.14
N GLY A 145 -10.43 5.06 -4.84
CA GLY A 145 -11.67 4.88 -4.09
C GLY A 145 -11.86 5.99 -3.05
N ASP A 146 -12.79 5.78 -2.12
CA ASP A 146 -13.08 6.76 -1.06
C ASP A 146 -12.00 6.82 0.02
N THR A 147 -11.39 5.66 0.32
CA THR A 147 -10.42 5.52 1.42
C THR A 147 -9.08 4.95 0.99
N LYS A 148 -8.95 4.51 -0.27
CA LYS A 148 -7.70 3.95 -0.80
C LYS A 148 -7.41 4.51 -2.19
N PHE A 149 -6.16 4.91 -2.38
CA PHE A 149 -5.59 5.29 -3.66
C PHE A 149 -4.37 4.41 -3.92
N MET A 150 -4.23 3.96 -5.17
CA MET A 150 -3.04 3.31 -5.69
C MET A 150 -2.65 4.04 -6.97
N GLY A 151 -1.44 4.57 -7.03
CA GLY A 151 -0.98 5.33 -8.18
C GLY A 151 0.51 5.24 -8.42
N VAL A 152 0.97 6.21 -9.20
CA VAL A 152 2.36 6.36 -9.62
C VAL A 152 2.78 7.78 -9.25
N CYS A 153 3.98 7.92 -8.71
CA CYS A 153 4.58 9.20 -8.39
C CYS A 153 6.00 9.29 -8.92
N GLN A 154 6.51 10.50 -9.01
CA GLN A 154 7.88 10.77 -9.44
C GLN A 154 8.40 11.98 -8.68
N LEU A 155 9.65 11.90 -8.21
CA LEU A 155 10.35 13.10 -7.75
C LEU A 155 10.58 14.05 -8.94
N PRO A 156 10.65 15.37 -8.68
CA PRO A 156 11.10 16.33 -9.69
C PRO A 156 12.45 15.91 -10.30
N ASN A 157 12.68 16.26 -11.57
CA ASN A 157 13.94 15.98 -12.24
C ASN A 157 15.14 16.50 -11.44
N LYS A 158 16.24 15.78 -11.52
CA LYS A 158 17.51 16.19 -10.92
C LYS A 158 18.04 17.45 -11.59
N GLU A 159 18.94 18.15 -10.91
CA GLU A 159 19.60 19.37 -11.42
C GLU A 159 20.38 19.11 -12.72
N ASP A 160 20.87 17.89 -12.92
CA ASP A 160 21.57 17.46 -14.13
C ASP A 160 20.64 17.16 -15.32
N GLY A 161 19.33 17.34 -15.16
CA GLY A 161 18.30 17.10 -16.17
C GLY A 161 17.85 15.64 -16.30
N THR A 162 18.39 14.72 -15.49
CA THR A 162 17.94 13.33 -15.48
C THR A 162 16.66 13.14 -14.64
N SER A 163 15.77 12.28 -15.11
CA SER A 163 14.52 11.96 -14.40
C SER A 163 14.71 10.82 -13.40
N TYR A 164 14.02 10.89 -12.26
CA TYR A 164 13.88 9.76 -11.35
C TYR A 164 13.00 8.66 -11.98
N PRO A 165 13.18 7.39 -11.60
CA PRO A 165 12.24 6.34 -11.97
C PRO A 165 10.84 6.65 -11.43
N HIS A 166 9.80 6.23 -12.15
CA HIS A 166 8.44 6.29 -11.63
C HIS A 166 8.26 5.28 -10.49
N ARG A 167 7.70 5.73 -9.37
CA ARG A 167 7.55 4.94 -8.15
C ARG A 167 6.09 4.64 -7.88
N ARG A 168 5.82 3.46 -7.34
CA ARG A 168 4.50 3.13 -6.81
C ARG A 168 4.25 3.92 -5.52
N ILE A 169 3.02 4.40 -5.37
CA ILE A 169 2.54 5.05 -4.16
C ILE A 169 1.15 4.55 -3.82
N ASP A 170 0.94 4.23 -2.54
CA ASP A 170 -0.34 3.85 -1.99
C ASP A 170 -0.71 4.80 -0.84
N ILE A 171 -1.89 5.42 -0.94
CA ILE A 171 -2.38 6.36 0.07
C ILE A 171 -3.66 5.80 0.67
N ARG A 172 -3.69 5.70 2.00
CA ARG A 172 -4.80 5.12 2.75
C ARG A 172 -5.36 6.13 3.74
N LEU A 173 -6.60 6.55 3.54
CA LEU A 173 -7.35 7.33 4.50
C LEU A 173 -7.98 6.39 5.55
N ILE A 174 -7.64 6.60 6.82
CA ILE A 174 -8.14 5.83 7.96
C ILE A 174 -8.90 6.77 8.92
N PRO A 175 -9.98 6.30 9.57
CA PRO A 175 -10.64 7.06 10.64
C PRO A 175 -9.64 7.49 11.71
N LYS A 176 -9.67 8.77 12.11
CA LYS A 176 -8.66 9.36 13.00
C LYS A 176 -8.56 8.62 14.34
N ASP A 177 -9.69 8.21 14.89
CA ASP A 177 -9.82 7.46 16.14
C ASP A 177 -9.33 6.00 16.06
N GLN A 178 -9.08 5.50 14.84
CA GLN A 178 -8.58 4.15 14.57
C GLN A 178 -7.12 4.14 14.10
N TYR A 179 -6.41 5.26 14.28
CA TYR A 179 -5.04 5.47 13.81
C TYR A 179 -4.09 4.33 14.18
N TYR A 180 -4.13 3.83 15.43
CA TYR A 180 -3.18 2.83 15.90
C TYR A 180 -3.34 1.46 15.25
N CYS A 181 -4.58 1.03 14.98
CA CYS A 181 -4.82 -0.19 14.19
C CYS A 181 -4.38 0.02 12.73
N GLY A 182 -4.64 1.20 12.17
CA GLY A 182 -4.28 1.55 10.80
C GLY A 182 -2.76 1.61 10.59
N VAL A 183 -2.03 2.30 11.47
CA VAL A 183 -0.57 2.43 11.38
C VAL A 183 0.12 1.10 11.63
N LEU A 184 -0.39 0.26 12.54
CA LEU A 184 0.11 -1.11 12.75
C LEU A 184 -0.02 -1.92 11.45
N TYR A 185 -1.23 -1.96 10.87
CA TYR A 185 -1.48 -2.64 9.60
C TYR A 185 -0.56 -2.15 8.50
N PHE A 186 -0.43 -0.83 8.33
CA PHE A 186 0.28 -0.27 7.19
C PHE A 186 1.80 -0.24 7.40
N THR A 187 2.29 -0.40 8.64
CA THR A 187 3.73 -0.60 8.93
C THR A 187 4.18 -1.98 8.48
N GLY A 188 3.38 -3.03 8.72
CA GLY A 188 3.72 -4.41 8.35
C GLY A 188 4.93 -4.96 9.12
N SER A 189 5.69 -5.93 8.57
CA SER A 189 5.59 -6.51 7.23
C SER A 189 4.28 -7.28 6.97
N ASP A 190 4.04 -7.72 5.73
CA ASP A 190 2.85 -8.51 5.42
C ASP A 190 2.87 -9.88 6.12
N ILE A 191 4.06 -10.48 6.27
CA ILE A 191 4.28 -11.71 7.05
C ILE A 191 4.03 -11.45 8.54
N PHE A 192 4.62 -10.39 9.10
CA PHE A 192 4.37 -9.99 10.49
C PHE A 192 2.87 -9.79 10.77
N ASN A 193 2.16 -9.08 9.89
CA ASN A 193 0.72 -8.88 10.01
C ASN A 193 -0.06 -10.19 9.96
N LYS A 194 0.30 -11.13 9.07
CA LYS A 194 -0.33 -12.46 9.00
C LYS A 194 -0.12 -13.23 10.30
N ASN A 195 1.12 -13.27 10.79
CA ASN A 195 1.48 -13.97 12.02
C ASN A 195 0.77 -13.36 13.24
N MET A 196 0.78 -12.04 13.37
CA MET A 196 0.10 -11.32 14.46
C MET A 196 -1.41 -11.57 14.46
N ARG A 197 -2.05 -11.54 13.28
CA ARG A 197 -3.49 -11.79 13.16
C ARG A 197 -3.86 -13.24 13.45
N THR A 198 -3.04 -14.20 13.01
CA THR A 198 -3.22 -15.61 13.36
C THR A 198 -3.10 -15.83 14.86
N HIS A 199 -2.06 -15.28 15.50
CA HIS A 199 -1.90 -15.32 16.95
C HIS A 199 -3.07 -14.67 17.69
N ALA A 200 -3.56 -13.52 17.20
CA ALA A 200 -4.75 -12.89 17.76
C ALA A 200 -5.98 -13.81 17.76
N LEU A 201 -6.21 -14.57 16.67
CA LEU A 201 -7.30 -15.54 16.58
C LEU A 201 -7.16 -16.65 17.63
N GLU A 202 -5.95 -17.15 17.85
CA GLU A 202 -5.64 -18.14 18.90
C GLU A 202 -5.91 -17.60 20.30
N MET A 203 -5.68 -16.31 20.50
CA MET A 203 -5.97 -15.59 21.75
C MET A 203 -7.44 -15.15 21.88
N GLY A 204 -8.30 -15.48 20.92
CA GLY A 204 -9.71 -15.13 20.96
C GLY A 204 -10.02 -13.69 20.54
N PHE A 205 -9.18 -13.10 19.67
CA PHE A 205 -9.38 -11.77 19.12
C PHE A 205 -9.31 -11.78 17.58
N THR A 206 -9.87 -10.76 16.95
CA THR A 206 -9.67 -10.47 15.53
C THR A 206 -9.14 -9.05 15.35
N ILE A 207 -8.09 -8.91 14.55
CA ILE A 207 -7.42 -7.62 14.29
C ILE A 207 -7.55 -7.31 12.80
N ASN A 208 -8.00 -6.10 12.48
CA ASN A 208 -7.92 -5.52 11.14
C ASN A 208 -7.31 -4.11 11.20
N GLU A 209 -7.29 -3.38 10.09
CA GLU A 209 -6.73 -2.03 10.03
C GLU A 209 -7.56 -0.96 10.78
N TYR A 210 -8.69 -1.34 11.39
CA TYR A 210 -9.62 -0.43 12.04
C TYR A 210 -9.70 -0.69 13.55
N THR A 211 -9.78 -1.97 13.94
CA THR A 211 -10.10 -2.36 15.32
C THR A 211 -9.48 -3.70 15.68
N ILE A 212 -9.25 -3.91 16.97
CA ILE A 212 -9.18 -5.23 17.61
C ILE A 212 -10.50 -5.51 18.33
N ARG A 213 -11.04 -6.72 18.15
CA ARG A 213 -12.33 -7.14 18.73
C ARG A 213 -12.20 -8.52 19.37
N PRO A 214 -12.83 -8.79 20.53
CA PRO A 214 -12.89 -10.13 21.08
C PRO A 214 -13.80 -11.01 20.23
N LEU A 215 -13.50 -12.30 20.16
CA LEU A 215 -14.34 -13.31 19.55
C LEU A 215 -15.18 -13.98 20.64
N GLY A 216 -16.51 -13.93 20.47
CA GLY A 216 -17.41 -14.67 21.35
C GLY A 216 -17.28 -16.18 21.15
N VAL A 217 -17.94 -16.96 22.02
CA VAL A 217 -17.93 -18.45 21.95
C VAL A 217 -18.41 -19.01 20.60
N THR A 218 -19.18 -18.23 19.85
CA THR A 218 -19.70 -18.57 18.52
C THR A 218 -18.76 -18.18 17.37
N GLY A 219 -17.62 -17.56 17.65
CA GLY A 219 -16.70 -17.00 16.65
C GLY A 219 -17.13 -15.65 16.07
N VAL A 220 -18.21 -15.06 16.58
CA VAL A 220 -18.67 -13.73 16.16
C VAL A 220 -17.85 -12.65 16.87
N ALA A 221 -17.36 -11.68 16.11
CA ALA A 221 -16.63 -10.53 16.65
C ALA A 221 -17.57 -9.64 17.47
N GLY A 222 -17.17 -9.34 18.71
CA GLY A 222 -17.85 -8.40 19.58
C GLY A 222 -17.51 -6.94 19.25
N GLU A 223 -17.74 -6.06 20.23
CA GLU A 223 -17.44 -4.63 20.12
C GLU A 223 -15.94 -4.35 20.03
N ALA A 224 -15.60 -3.20 19.45
CA ALA A 224 -14.21 -2.74 19.37
C ALA A 224 -13.66 -2.45 20.77
N LEU A 225 -12.44 -2.93 21.03
CA LEU A 225 -11.72 -2.62 22.27
C LEU A 225 -11.06 -1.23 22.17
N PRO A 226 -10.90 -0.51 23.29
CA PRO A 226 -10.21 0.77 23.30
C PRO A 226 -8.73 0.59 22.96
N VAL A 227 -8.19 1.45 22.11
CA VAL A 227 -6.79 1.45 21.70
C VAL A 227 -6.28 2.88 21.67
N GLU A 228 -5.32 3.20 22.55
CA GLU A 228 -4.72 4.52 22.70
C GLU A 228 -3.25 4.56 22.24
N CYS A 229 -2.65 3.40 21.97
CA CYS A 229 -1.35 3.28 21.32
C CYS A 229 -1.19 1.94 20.57
N GLU A 230 -0.13 1.80 19.77
CA GLU A 230 0.16 0.51 19.12
C GLU A 230 0.37 -0.62 20.13
N LYS A 231 0.97 -0.33 21.30
CA LYS A 231 1.30 -1.32 22.33
C LYS A 231 0.07 -1.99 22.94
N ASP A 232 -1.06 -1.29 23.07
CA ASP A 232 -2.29 -1.87 23.61
C ASP A 232 -2.72 -3.10 22.79
N ILE A 233 -2.55 -3.04 21.46
CA ILE A 233 -2.88 -4.15 20.55
C ILE A 233 -2.01 -5.38 20.83
N PHE A 234 -0.73 -5.17 21.16
CA PHE A 234 0.19 -6.25 21.55
C PHE A 234 -0.18 -6.81 22.93
N ASP A 235 -0.55 -5.93 23.87
CA ASP A 235 -0.92 -6.33 25.23
C ASP A 235 -2.18 -7.21 25.24
N TYR A 236 -3.20 -6.90 24.42
CA TYR A 236 -4.41 -7.72 24.30
C TYR A 236 -4.12 -9.16 23.87
N ILE A 237 -3.15 -9.36 22.97
CA ILE A 237 -2.77 -10.68 22.46
C ILE A 237 -1.60 -11.30 23.24
N GLN A 238 -1.23 -10.71 24.37
CA GLN A 238 -0.13 -11.19 25.24
C GLN A 238 1.22 -11.29 24.51
N TRP A 239 1.50 -10.32 23.64
CA TRP A 239 2.80 -10.17 23.01
C TRP A 239 3.61 -9.04 23.65
N ASN A 240 4.92 -9.24 23.71
CA ASN A 240 5.83 -8.15 23.97
C ASN A 240 5.80 -7.18 22.79
N TYR A 241 5.80 -5.87 23.10
CA TYR A 241 5.88 -4.85 22.07
C TYR A 241 7.16 -5.02 21.25
N ARG A 242 7.01 -4.92 19.93
CA ARG A 242 8.13 -4.91 18.98
C ARG A 242 8.13 -3.57 18.27
N GLU A 243 9.27 -2.91 18.26
CA GLU A 243 9.43 -1.64 17.52
C GLU A 243 9.22 -1.88 16.01
N PRO A 244 8.83 -0.88 15.22
CA PRO A 244 8.62 -1.04 13.79
C PRO A 244 9.78 -1.73 13.04
N GLU A 245 11.02 -1.42 13.41
CA GLU A 245 12.24 -2.00 12.85
C GLU A 245 12.38 -3.51 13.10
N ASP A 246 11.85 -4.01 14.21
CA ASP A 246 11.83 -5.43 14.55
C ASP A 246 10.71 -6.21 13.83
N ARG A 247 9.86 -5.56 13.03
CA ARG A 247 8.71 -6.19 12.35
C ARG A 247 8.98 -6.57 10.89
N SER A 248 10.24 -6.57 10.49
CA SER A 248 10.67 -6.99 9.14
C SER A 248 10.84 -8.51 9.08
N GLU A 249 9.72 -9.23 9.10
CA GLU A 249 9.62 -10.69 8.88
C GLU A 249 9.45 -11.04 7.40
#